data_AF-A0A0P0MDU5-F1
#
_entry.id   AF-A0A0P0MDU5-F1
#
_cell.length_a   1.000
_cell.length_b   1.000
_cell.length_c   1.000
_cell.angle_alpha   90.00
_cell.angle_beta   90.00
_cell.angle_gamma   90.00
#
_symmetry.space_group_name_H-M   'P 1'
#
loop_
_entity.id
_entity.type
_entity.pdbx_description
1 polymer ?
#
loop_
_entity_poly.entity_id
_entity_poly.type
_entity_poly.pdbx_seq_one_letter_code
_entity_poly.pdbx_strand_id
1 'polypeptide(L)'
;MLIHSISILLVHILTEAENRIVDKLRLAYYDVVPADLRTFCSLTSRISKHVLDKFGIGNELMSCQLWYTNQTQNYVVGFLDQQEPSSEWNGHVVCRAGNVIIDAATQNLEVKLGVPVPWVVVARRFLVTTQLISRARLDNNAMLEWFYPPANMDTNPPVEPVALVEQYGNLLYERIAHSPT
;
A
#
# COMPACT_ATOMS: atom_id res chain seq x y z
N MET A 1 -27.87 27.44 -17.76
CA MET A 1 -26.61 26.98 -18.38
C MET A 1 -25.64 26.64 -17.24
N LEU A 2 -25.58 25.38 -16.82
CA LEU A 2 -24.72 24.93 -15.72
C LEU A 2 -23.34 24.62 -16.30
N ILE A 3 -22.39 25.52 -16.08
CA ILE A 3 -20.97 25.30 -16.39
C ILE A 3 -20.50 24.23 -15.41
N HIS A 4 -20.33 22.99 -15.89
CA HIS A 4 -19.64 21.96 -15.12
C HIS A 4 -18.16 22.35 -15.09
N SER A 5 -17.71 22.94 -13.98
CA SER A 5 -16.30 23.16 -13.74
C SER A 5 -15.62 21.79 -13.69
N ILE A 6 -14.85 21.46 -14.73
CA ILE A 6 -13.94 20.33 -14.73
C ILE A 6 -12.82 20.69 -13.75
N SER A 7 -12.96 20.27 -12.50
CA SER A 7 -11.90 20.39 -11.51
C SER A 7 -10.87 19.31 -11.84
N ILE A 8 -9.84 19.68 -12.60
CA ILE A 8 -8.67 18.82 -12.82
C ILE A 8 -7.91 18.80 -11.49
N LEU A 9 -8.15 17.79 -10.66
CA LEU A 9 -7.28 17.52 -9.53
C LEU A 9 -5.92 17.14 -10.14
N LEU A 10 -4.92 18.00 -9.97
CA LEU A 10 -3.59 17.78 -10.53
C LEU A 10 -2.92 16.68 -9.71
N VAL A 11 -3.16 15.42 -10.09
CA VAL A 11 -2.49 14.28 -9.46
C VAL A 11 -1.03 14.30 -9.90
N HIS A 12 -0.13 14.35 -8.92
CA HIS A 12 1.30 14.25 -9.18
C HIS A 12 1.62 12.87 -9.79
N ILE A 13 2.18 12.87 -11.01
CA ILE A 13 2.67 11.67 -11.67
C ILE A 13 4.15 11.56 -11.35
N LEU A 14 4.57 10.39 -10.85
CA LEU A 14 5.98 10.14 -10.56
C LEU A 14 6.80 10.21 -11.86
N THR A 15 7.95 10.88 -11.78
CA THR A 15 8.96 10.89 -12.83
C THR A 15 9.57 9.50 -13.02
N GLU A 16 10.28 9.29 -14.14
CA GLU A 16 11.01 8.03 -14.38
C GLU A 16 12.05 7.73 -13.30
N ALA A 17 12.70 8.76 -12.73
CA ALA A 17 13.65 8.58 -11.64
C ALA A 17 12.96 8.09 -10.37
N GLU A 18 11.83 8.69 -10.01
CA GLU A 18 11.05 8.29 -8.84
C GLU A 18 10.44 6.89 -9.02
N ASN A 19 9.94 6.56 -10.21
CA ASN A 19 9.44 5.21 -10.52
C ASN A 19 10.55 4.15 -10.36
N ARG A 20 11.79 4.44 -10.74
CA ARG A 20 12.92 3.54 -10.50
C ARG A 20 13.20 3.35 -9.01
N ILE A 21 13.09 4.39 -8.19
CA ILE A 21 13.24 4.27 -6.73
C ILE A 21 12.12 3.41 -6.14
N VAL A 22 10.87 3.62 -6.56
CA VAL A 22 9.72 2.81 -6.12
C VAL A 22 9.90 1.34 -6.50
N ASP A 23 10.37 1.04 -7.71
CA ASP A 23 10.62 -0.35 -8.12
C ASP A 23 11.79 -0.98 -7.35
N LYS A 24 12.89 -0.25 -7.13
CA LYS A 24 13.99 -0.71 -6.27
C LYS A 24 13.51 -0.97 -4.83
N LEU A 25 12.65 -0.12 -4.28
CA LEU A 25 12.03 -0.32 -2.97
C LEU A 25 11.20 -1.61 -2.95
N ARG A 26 10.33 -1.82 -3.95
CA ARG A 26 9.53 -3.04 -4.07
C ARG A 26 10.39 -4.30 -4.08
N LEU A 27 11.45 -4.30 -4.87
CA LEU A 27 12.35 -5.45 -5.04
C LEU A 27 13.17 -5.73 -3.78
N ALA A 28 13.70 -4.70 -3.12
CA ALA A 28 14.59 -4.85 -1.97
C ALA A 28 13.85 -5.03 -0.64
N TYR A 29 12.53 -4.80 -0.60
CA TYR A 29 11.79 -4.64 0.65
C TYR A 29 12.03 -5.78 1.65
N TYR A 30 11.76 -7.02 1.22
CA TYR A 30 11.87 -8.21 2.07
C TYR A 30 13.24 -8.88 2.02
N ASP A 31 14.20 -8.32 1.27
CA ASP A 31 15.62 -8.64 1.46
C ASP A 31 16.16 -8.02 2.77
N VAL A 32 15.50 -6.97 3.27
CA VAL A 32 15.93 -6.19 4.44
C VAL A 32 14.94 -6.29 5.59
N VAL A 33 13.64 -6.17 5.33
CA VAL A 33 12.59 -6.23 6.34
C VAL A 33 12.30 -7.69 6.65
N PRO A 34 12.28 -8.11 7.94
CA PRO A 34 11.94 -9.48 8.31
C PRO A 34 10.55 -9.88 7.81
N ALA A 35 10.45 -11.10 7.29
CA ALA A 35 9.19 -11.64 6.79
C ALA A 35 8.10 -11.68 7.88
N ASP A 36 8.44 -11.78 9.17
CA ASP A 36 7.45 -11.80 10.26
C ASP A 36 6.66 -10.50 10.39
N LEU A 37 7.13 -9.41 9.78
CA LEU A 37 6.44 -8.13 9.76
C LEU A 37 5.43 -8.00 8.60
N ARG A 38 5.27 -9.04 7.77
CA ARG A 38 4.49 -8.98 6.51
C ARG A 38 2.98 -8.85 6.64
N THR A 39 2.46 -8.99 7.86
CA THR A 39 1.03 -8.81 8.15
C THR A 39 0.72 -7.46 8.82
N PHE A 40 1.73 -6.64 9.11
CA PHE A 40 1.60 -5.35 9.79
C PHE A 40 1.55 -4.19 8.79
N CYS A 41 0.39 -3.94 8.18
CA CYS A 41 0.22 -2.95 7.11
C CYS A 41 0.64 -1.52 7.49
N SER A 42 0.36 -1.08 8.72
CA SER A 42 0.74 0.25 9.20
C SER A 42 2.25 0.38 9.37
N LEU A 43 2.91 -0.61 10.00
CA LEU A 43 4.35 -0.65 10.11
C LEU A 43 5.04 -0.66 8.73
N THR A 44 4.62 -1.54 7.82
CA THR A 44 5.29 -1.67 6.52
C THR A 44 5.05 -0.47 5.60
N SER A 45 3.87 0.14 5.67
CA SER A 45 3.60 1.39 4.96
C SER A 45 4.43 2.56 5.50
N ARG A 46 4.68 2.61 6.81
CA ARG A 46 5.55 3.63 7.43
C ARG A 46 7.01 3.45 7.05
N ILE A 47 7.50 2.21 6.96
CA ILE A 47 8.84 1.92 6.45
C ILE A 47 8.98 2.40 5.00
N SER A 48 8.01 2.08 4.13
CA SER A 48 7.98 2.57 2.75
C SER A 48 8.00 4.10 2.68
N LYS A 49 7.15 4.76 3.48
CA LYS A 49 7.11 6.21 3.61
C LYS A 49 8.46 6.79 4.03
N HIS A 50 9.11 6.24 5.05
CA HIS A 50 10.42 6.70 5.53
C HIS A 50 11.49 6.64 4.44
N VAL A 51 11.51 5.57 3.64
CA VAL A 51 12.43 5.46 2.50
C VAL A 51 12.17 6.56 1.47
N LEU A 52 10.91 6.76 1.09
CA LEU A 52 10.54 7.76 0.09
C LEU A 52 10.82 9.20 0.56
N ASP A 53 10.57 9.49 1.84
CA ASP A 53 10.90 10.78 2.47
C ASP A 53 12.41 11.08 2.33
N LYS A 54 13.28 10.08 2.52
CA LYS A 54 14.74 10.24 2.34
C LYS A 54 15.17 10.52 0.90
N PHE A 55 14.42 10.02 -0.09
CA PHE A 55 14.64 10.35 -1.50
C PHE A 55 13.94 11.65 -1.93
N GLY A 56 13.27 12.35 -1.02
CA GLY A 56 12.54 13.58 -1.32
C GLY A 56 11.26 13.37 -2.14
N ILE A 57 10.72 12.14 -2.17
CA ILE A 57 9.54 11.78 -2.95
C ILE A 57 8.29 12.03 -2.11
N GLY A 58 7.40 12.91 -2.59
CA GLY A 58 6.15 13.22 -1.90
C GLY A 58 5.27 11.98 -1.71
N ASN A 59 4.93 11.68 -0.46
CA ASN A 59 4.18 10.48 -0.11
C ASN A 59 3.31 10.67 1.14
N GLU A 60 2.31 9.79 1.32
CA GLU A 60 1.45 9.75 2.50
C GLU A 60 1.05 8.31 2.84
N LEU A 61 0.57 8.12 4.07
CA LEU A 61 -0.16 6.90 4.43
C LEU A 61 -1.61 7.05 3.99
N MET A 62 -2.16 6.02 3.37
CA MET A 62 -3.52 6.01 2.88
C MET A 62 -4.24 4.77 3.37
N SER A 63 -5.20 4.97 4.27
CA SER A 63 -6.09 3.91 4.74
C SER A 63 -7.01 3.46 3.60
N CYS A 64 -7.25 2.17 3.48
CA CYS A 64 -8.01 1.56 2.40
C CYS A 64 -8.57 0.19 2.81
N GLN A 65 -9.47 -0.36 2.01
CA GLN A 65 -9.76 -1.79 2.02
C GLN A 65 -8.95 -2.48 0.93
N LEU A 66 -8.41 -3.66 1.22
CA LEU A 66 -7.80 -4.54 0.22
C LEU A 66 -8.76 -5.68 -0.09
N TRP A 67 -9.15 -5.81 -1.34
CA TRP A 67 -10.01 -6.86 -1.84
C TRP A 67 -9.18 -7.83 -2.68
N TYR A 68 -9.36 -9.12 -2.44
CA TYR A 68 -8.94 -10.19 -3.34
C TYR A 68 -10.19 -10.81 -3.94
N THR A 69 -10.26 -10.90 -5.26
CA THR A 69 -11.41 -11.51 -5.95
C THR A 69 -10.93 -12.47 -7.02
N ASN A 70 -11.50 -13.68 -7.08
CA ASN A 70 -11.34 -14.60 -8.19
C ASN A 70 -12.72 -15.09 -8.66
N GLN A 71 -12.78 -16.15 -9.48
CA GLN A 71 -14.06 -16.66 -10.02
C GLN A 71 -14.98 -17.28 -8.95
N THR A 72 -14.45 -17.66 -7.79
CA THR A 72 -15.18 -18.45 -6.77
C THR A 72 -15.22 -17.79 -5.40
N GLN A 73 -14.35 -16.84 -5.12
CA GLN A 73 -14.12 -16.29 -3.79
C GLN A 73 -13.83 -14.79 -3.84
N ASN A 74 -14.34 -14.10 -2.82
CA ASN A 74 -14.00 -12.71 -2.52
C ASN A 74 -13.53 -12.64 -1.06
N TYR A 75 -12.41 -11.97 -0.84
CA TYR A 75 -11.89 -11.69 0.48
C TYR A 75 -11.61 -10.21 0.63
N VAL A 76 -11.86 -9.69 1.82
CA VAL A 76 -11.67 -8.27 2.13
C VAL A 76 -10.85 -8.15 3.40
N VAL A 77 -9.88 -7.23 3.38
CA VAL A 77 -9.02 -6.88 4.51
C VAL A 77 -9.24 -5.42 4.85
N GLY A 78 -9.51 -5.16 6.13
CA GLY A 78 -9.75 -3.83 6.68
C GLY A 78 -11.21 -3.37 6.57
N PHE A 79 -11.65 -2.62 7.58
CA PHE A 79 -12.94 -1.95 7.64
C PHE A 79 -14.15 -2.87 7.41
N LEU A 80 -14.19 -3.99 8.13
CA LEU A 80 -15.32 -4.93 8.10
C LEU A 80 -16.29 -4.67 9.26
N ASP A 81 -17.57 -4.44 8.97
CA ASP A 81 -18.63 -4.07 9.93
C ASP A 81 -18.97 -5.16 10.97
N GLN A 82 -18.60 -6.43 10.71
CA GLN A 82 -19.00 -7.60 11.51
C GLN A 82 -17.79 -8.37 12.06
N GLN A 83 -16.75 -7.67 12.50
CA GLN A 83 -15.66 -8.34 13.21
C GLN A 83 -16.04 -8.59 14.67
N GLU A 84 -15.69 -9.78 15.16
CA GLU A 84 -15.56 -10.02 16.59
C GLU A 84 -14.67 -8.95 17.21
N PRO A 85 -14.96 -8.51 18.46
CA PRO A 85 -14.14 -7.53 19.14
C PRO A 85 -12.66 -7.94 19.13
N SER A 86 -11.83 -7.12 18.48
CA SER A 86 -10.38 -7.32 18.39
C SER A 86 -9.67 -6.12 18.99
N SER A 87 -8.53 -6.37 19.63
CA SER A 87 -7.60 -5.31 20.01
C SER A 87 -6.81 -4.77 18.82
N GLU A 88 -6.86 -5.44 17.66
CA GLU A 88 -6.22 -5.00 16.43
C GLU A 88 -7.07 -3.93 15.73
N TRP A 89 -6.40 -2.95 15.13
CA TRP A 89 -7.08 -1.95 14.31
C TRP A 89 -7.69 -2.61 13.06
N ASN A 90 -8.99 -2.42 12.87
CA ASN A 90 -9.75 -2.96 11.75
C ASN A 90 -9.58 -2.08 10.49
N GLY A 91 -8.35 -2.02 9.98
CA GLY A 91 -8.02 -1.26 8.79
C GLY A 91 -6.91 -1.90 7.97
N HIS A 92 -6.78 -1.44 6.73
CA HIS A 92 -5.60 -1.68 5.91
C HIS A 92 -5.04 -0.34 5.48
N VAL A 93 -3.72 -0.24 5.33
CA VAL A 93 -3.06 0.99 4.95
C VAL A 93 -1.93 0.68 3.98
N VAL A 94 -1.76 1.57 3.01
CA VAL A 94 -0.70 1.54 2.00
C VAL A 94 0.08 2.83 2.03
N CYS A 95 1.29 2.82 1.47
CA CYS A 95 2.03 4.05 1.18
C CYS A 95 1.65 4.56 -0.22
N ARG A 96 1.21 5.80 -0.32
CA ARG A 96 0.85 6.46 -1.59
C ARG A 96 1.99 7.39 -2.02
N ALA A 97 2.44 7.27 -3.26
CA ALA A 97 3.42 8.19 -3.85
C ALA A 97 2.96 8.59 -5.25
N GLY A 98 2.66 9.87 -5.46
CA GLY A 98 2.10 10.37 -6.71
C GLY A 98 0.90 9.54 -7.22
N ASN A 99 1.06 8.93 -8.39
CA ASN A 99 0.06 8.13 -9.09
C ASN A 99 0.14 6.62 -8.81
N VAL A 100 0.90 6.19 -7.80
CA VAL A 100 0.99 4.77 -7.39
C VAL A 100 0.68 4.58 -5.91
N ILE A 101 0.35 3.35 -5.56
CA ILE A 101 0.37 2.83 -4.19
C ILE A 101 1.44 1.75 -4.08
N ILE A 102 1.98 1.60 -2.87
CA ILE A 102 2.92 0.57 -2.46
C ILE A 102 2.27 -0.15 -1.29
N ASP A 103 1.94 -1.42 -1.49
CA ASP A 103 1.39 -2.30 -0.48
C ASP A 103 2.38 -3.43 -0.21
N ALA A 104 3.04 -3.35 0.94
CA ALA A 104 3.98 -4.37 1.41
C ALA A 104 3.34 -5.35 2.40
N ALA A 105 2.02 -5.32 2.61
CA ALA A 105 1.32 -6.22 3.55
C ALA A 105 0.27 -7.11 2.87
N THR A 106 0.36 -7.27 1.55
CA THR A 106 -0.49 -8.18 0.77
C THR A 106 -0.40 -9.63 1.23
N GLN A 107 0.75 -10.06 1.75
CA GLN A 107 0.98 -11.40 2.31
C GLN A 107 0.02 -11.77 3.46
N ASN A 108 -0.67 -10.79 4.07
CA ASN A 108 -1.79 -11.06 4.96
C ASN A 108 -2.87 -11.94 4.32
N LEU A 109 -3.09 -11.81 3.00
CA LEU A 109 -3.99 -12.66 2.23
C LEU A 109 -3.50 -14.11 2.17
N GLU A 110 -2.20 -14.34 1.96
CA GLU A 110 -1.64 -15.68 1.92
C GLU A 110 -1.67 -16.35 3.29
N VAL A 111 -1.24 -15.63 4.34
CA VAL A 111 -1.20 -16.14 5.72
C VAL A 111 -2.60 -16.46 6.25
N LYS A 112 -3.58 -15.57 6.00
CA LYS A 112 -4.93 -15.74 6.56
C LYS A 112 -5.86 -16.57 5.68
N LEU A 113 -5.63 -16.62 4.37
CA LEU A 113 -6.60 -17.16 3.40
C LEU A 113 -6.00 -18.23 2.47
N GLY A 114 -4.70 -18.48 2.54
CA GLY A 114 -4.01 -19.48 1.74
C GLY A 114 -3.91 -19.13 0.25
N VAL A 115 -4.10 -17.85 -0.13
CA VAL A 115 -4.05 -17.41 -1.53
C VAL A 115 -2.67 -16.84 -1.88
N PRO A 116 -2.00 -17.33 -2.94
CA PRO A 116 -0.68 -16.84 -3.32
C PRO A 116 -0.79 -15.42 -3.87
N VAL A 117 0.00 -14.50 -3.32
CA VAL A 117 0.05 -13.10 -3.74
C VAL A 117 1.50 -12.58 -3.72
N PRO A 118 1.85 -11.59 -4.58
CA PRO A 118 3.14 -10.93 -4.47
C PRO A 118 3.30 -10.30 -3.09
N TRP A 119 4.51 -10.36 -2.51
CA TRP A 119 4.77 -9.87 -1.16
C TRP A 119 4.74 -8.34 -1.06
N VAL A 120 5.13 -7.67 -2.15
CA VAL A 120 5.00 -6.22 -2.31
C VAL A 120 4.37 -5.94 -3.66
N VAL A 121 3.30 -5.15 -3.65
CA VAL A 121 2.62 -4.71 -4.85
C VAL A 121 2.81 -3.20 -5.01
N VAL A 122 3.24 -2.81 -6.21
CA VAL A 122 3.16 -1.42 -6.67
C VAL A 122 2.08 -1.37 -7.73
N ALA A 123 1.04 -0.56 -7.52
CA ALA A 123 -0.10 -0.50 -8.43
C ALA A 123 -0.47 0.95 -8.77
N ARG A 124 -0.81 1.19 -10.04
CA ARG A 124 -1.20 2.51 -10.52
C ARG A 124 -2.59 2.87 -10.03
N ARG A 125 -2.72 4.08 -9.51
CA ARG A 125 -3.98 4.65 -9.07
C ARG A 125 -4.86 5.03 -10.25
N PHE A 126 -6.16 4.94 -10.06
CA PHE A 126 -7.11 5.63 -10.92
C PHE A 126 -6.99 7.15 -10.71
N LEU A 127 -6.88 7.90 -11.80
CA LEU A 127 -6.74 9.36 -11.78
C LEU A 127 -8.08 10.09 -11.91
N VAL A 128 -9.18 9.37 -11.66
CA VAL A 128 -10.56 9.87 -11.70
C VAL A 128 -11.21 9.64 -10.34
N THR A 129 -12.28 10.38 -10.04
CA THR A 129 -13.05 10.18 -8.80
C THR A 129 -13.76 8.83 -8.84
N THR A 130 -13.38 7.92 -7.95
CA THR A 130 -13.97 6.59 -7.80
C THR A 130 -13.71 6.06 -6.39
N GLN A 131 -14.51 5.09 -5.94
CA GLN A 131 -14.24 4.33 -4.72
C GLN A 131 -13.02 3.42 -4.88
N LEU A 132 -12.76 2.94 -6.10
CA LEU A 132 -11.62 2.09 -6.41
C LEU A 132 -10.34 2.94 -6.57
N ILE A 133 -9.42 2.82 -5.64
CA ILE A 133 -8.13 3.53 -5.63
C ILE A 133 -7.21 2.98 -6.71
N SER A 134 -7.08 1.65 -6.78
CA SER A 134 -6.08 0.96 -7.60
C SER A 134 -6.48 -0.49 -7.82
N ARG A 135 -5.90 -1.14 -8.83
CA ARG A 135 -6.05 -2.58 -9.07
C ARG A 135 -4.79 -3.22 -9.62
N ALA A 136 -4.59 -4.50 -9.33
CA ALA A 136 -3.54 -5.33 -9.90
C ALA A 136 -4.12 -6.72 -10.24
N ARG A 137 -3.91 -7.16 -11.48
CA ARG A 137 -4.24 -8.54 -11.88
C ARG A 137 -3.07 -9.46 -11.51
N LEU A 138 -3.38 -10.58 -10.90
CA LEU A 138 -2.43 -11.64 -10.58
C LEU A 138 -2.33 -12.66 -11.73
N ASP A 139 -1.26 -13.45 -11.75
CA ASP A 139 -1.00 -14.46 -12.81
C ASP A 139 -2.11 -15.52 -12.91
N ASN A 140 -2.77 -15.82 -11.80
CA ASN A 140 -3.92 -16.72 -11.73
C ASN A 140 -5.26 -16.07 -12.11
N ASN A 141 -5.24 -14.88 -12.73
CA ASN A 141 -6.39 -14.05 -13.07
C ASN A 141 -7.22 -13.51 -11.88
N ALA A 142 -6.80 -13.73 -10.64
CA ALA A 142 -7.38 -13.04 -9.51
C ALA A 142 -7.07 -11.53 -9.59
N MET A 143 -7.89 -10.73 -8.91
CA MET A 143 -7.69 -9.29 -8.78
C MET A 143 -7.35 -8.94 -7.35
N LEU A 144 -6.36 -8.06 -7.19
CA LEU A 144 -6.23 -7.24 -6.00
C LEU A 144 -6.80 -5.86 -6.32
N GLU A 145 -7.67 -5.36 -5.44
CA GLU A 145 -8.34 -4.07 -5.60
C GLU A 145 -8.28 -3.30 -4.29
N TRP A 146 -7.88 -2.04 -4.34
CA TRP A 146 -7.81 -1.17 -3.17
C TRP A 146 -8.94 -0.17 -3.25
N PHE A 147 -9.78 -0.11 -2.21
CA PHE A 147 -10.91 0.81 -2.13
C PHE A 147 -10.70 1.83 -1.02
N TYR A 148 -11.30 3.01 -1.14
CA TYR A 148 -11.39 3.91 0.01
C TYR A 148 -12.19 3.24 1.15
N PRO A 149 -11.89 3.57 2.41
CA PRO A 149 -12.64 3.03 3.54
C PRO A 149 -14.13 3.39 3.44
N PRO A 150 -15.04 2.52 3.92
CA PRO A 150 -16.44 2.87 4.11
C PRO A 150 -16.60 4.13 4.97
N ALA A 151 -17.71 4.84 4.78
CA ALA A 151 -18.01 6.04 5.55
C ALA A 151 -18.15 5.72 7.05
N ASN A 152 -17.75 6.67 7.90
CA ASN A 152 -17.86 6.59 9.37
C ASN A 152 -16.94 5.56 10.06
N MET A 153 -15.95 5.01 9.35
CA MET A 153 -14.93 4.14 9.95
C MET A 153 -13.77 4.95 10.55
N ASP A 154 -13.10 4.42 11.58
CA ASP A 154 -11.86 5.02 12.10
C ASP A 154 -10.69 4.76 11.15
N THR A 155 -10.40 5.75 10.31
CA THR A 155 -9.35 5.65 9.28
C THR A 155 -7.96 5.99 9.79
N ASN A 156 -7.74 6.17 11.09
CA ASN A 156 -6.42 6.51 11.63
C ASN A 156 -5.58 5.24 11.83
N PRO A 157 -4.47 5.05 11.08
CA PRO A 157 -3.61 3.90 11.30
C PRO A 157 -3.01 3.93 12.72
N PRO A 158 -2.76 2.76 13.34
CA PRO A 158 -2.17 2.69 14.65
C PRO A 158 -0.78 3.35 14.69
N VAL A 159 -0.37 3.72 15.90
CA VAL A 159 1.00 4.14 16.17
C VAL A 159 1.90 2.91 16.14
N GLU A 160 3.01 3.02 15.42
CA GLU A 160 3.98 1.94 15.25
C GLU A 160 5.28 2.27 15.97
N PRO A 161 6.09 1.26 16.36
CA PRO A 161 7.38 1.50 16.99
C PRO A 161 8.32 2.28 16.06
N VAL A 162 8.59 3.55 16.41
CA VAL A 162 9.44 4.46 15.61
C VAL A 162 10.82 3.85 15.35
N ALA A 163 11.41 3.20 16.35
CA ALA A 163 12.71 2.54 16.20
C ALA A 163 12.74 1.49 15.09
N LEU A 164 11.66 0.71 14.91
CA LEU A 164 11.58 -0.28 13.83
C LEU A 164 11.42 0.39 12.46
N VAL A 165 10.59 1.43 12.39
CA VAL A 165 10.40 2.22 11.16
C VAL A 165 11.73 2.83 10.72
N GLU A 166 12.44 3.49 11.63
CA GLU A 166 13.74 4.12 11.34
C GLU A 166 14.80 3.09 10.97
N GLN A 167 14.91 2.00 11.74
CA GLN A 167 15.91 0.96 11.47
C GLN A 167 15.75 0.40 10.07
N TYR A 168 14.56 -0.14 9.74
CA TYR A 168 14.35 -0.79 8.45
C TYR A 168 14.25 0.20 7.30
N GLY A 169 13.67 1.38 7.53
CA GLY A 169 13.65 2.45 6.54
C GLY A 169 15.06 2.93 6.18
N ASN A 170 15.96 3.05 7.16
CA ASN A 170 17.35 3.40 6.89
C ASN A 170 18.08 2.29 6.14
N LEU A 171 17.96 1.03 6.57
CA LEU A 171 18.60 -0.10 5.89
C LEU A 171 18.14 -0.25 4.44
N LEU A 172 16.84 -0.08 4.17
CA LEU A 172 16.30 -0.10 2.81
C LEU A 172 16.80 1.06 1.97
N TYR A 173 16.82 2.28 2.53
CA TYR A 173 17.38 3.44 1.86
C TYR A 173 18.84 3.19 1.45
N GLU A 174 19.69 2.75 2.38
CA GLU A 174 21.09 2.45 2.11
C GLU A 174 21.24 1.37 1.03
N ARG A 175 20.42 0.32 1.09
CA ARG A 175 20.38 -0.75 0.09
C ARG A 175 20.09 -0.21 -1.30
N ILE A 176 19.07 0.64 -1.44
CA ILE A 176 18.61 1.21 -2.72
C ILE A 176 19.60 2.24 -3.26
N ALA A 177 20.15 3.11 -2.39
CA ALA A 177 21.07 4.17 -2.76
C ALA A 177 22.40 3.62 -3.34
N HIS A 178 22.80 2.43 -2.89
CA HIS A 178 24.02 1.75 -3.36
C HIS A 178 23.74 0.64 -4.40
N SER A 179 22.48 0.40 -4.77
CA SER A 179 22.16 -0.54 -5.84
C SER A 179 22.54 0.03 -7.21
N PRO A 180 23.20 -0.76 -8.09
CA PRO A 180 23.47 -0.36 -9.47
C PRO A 180 22.23 0.17 -10.18
N THR A 181 22.42 1.12 -11.09
CA THR A 181 21.37 1.64 -11.98
C THR A 181 21.08 0.68 -13.12
#